data_AF-A0A251V0E3-F1
#
_entry.id   AF-A0A251V0E3-F1
#
_cell.length_a   1.000
_cell.length_b   1.000
_cell.length_c   1.000
_cell.angle_alpha   90.00
_cell.angle_beta   90.00
_cell.angle_gamma   90.00
#
_symmetry.space_group_name_H-M   'P 1'
#
loop_
_entity.id
_entity.type
_entity.pdbx_description
1 polymer ?
#
loop_
_entity_poly.entity_id
_entity_poly.type
_entity_poly.pdbx_seq_one_letter_code
_entity_poly.pdbx_strand_id
1 'polypeptide(L)'
;MSSSRSVIVAVLLVFAMCACQVTSRTLNQETMLQRHQQWMAQYGRVYRDDVEKEMRFKIFSNNVEYIESFNNAGNRPYKLSVNQFADQTNEEFKAARNGFKVPSDLESTRATPFRYENVTVIPSSMDWRKKGAVTPVKDQGQCGSCWAFSTIAATEGITQITTGKLISLSEQEIVDCDKTSEDQGCEGGYMEDGFEFITKNKGINTEAGYPYTAADGTCNTKEESVRAAKISGYEKVPVNSEKALLQAVANQPVSVSIDASGADFQFYSSGVFTGDCGTDLDHGVTAVGYGITDDGTKYWLVKNSWGASWGDNGYIMMERDVSAKEGLCGIAMDSSYPTA
;
A
#
# COMPACT_ATOMS: atom_id res chain seq x y z
N MET A 1 18.96 48.02 -49.40
CA MET A 1 19.89 46.96 -48.92
C MET A 1 19.81 46.68 -47.42
N SER A 2 19.36 47.61 -46.56
CA SER A 2 19.22 47.36 -45.10
C SER A 2 18.10 46.35 -44.75
N SER A 3 16.91 46.49 -45.36
CA SER A 3 15.75 45.62 -45.09
C SER A 3 16.00 44.12 -45.36
N SER A 4 16.69 43.79 -46.46
CA SER A 4 17.00 42.39 -46.81
C SER A 4 17.99 41.73 -45.84
N ARG A 5 18.94 42.49 -45.26
CA ARG A 5 19.88 41.98 -44.25
C ARG A 5 19.17 41.67 -42.92
N SER A 6 18.23 42.53 -42.51
CA SER A 6 17.45 42.31 -41.29
C SER A 6 16.53 41.08 -41.39
N VAL A 7 15.95 40.84 -42.58
CA VAL A 7 15.12 39.64 -42.83
C VAL A 7 15.98 38.37 -42.79
N ILE A 8 17.18 38.38 -43.36
CA ILE A 8 18.10 37.22 -43.32
C ILE A 8 18.52 36.89 -41.88
N VAL A 9 18.84 37.90 -41.07
CA VAL A 9 19.22 37.70 -39.66
C VAL A 9 18.05 37.13 -38.85
N ALA A 10 16.83 37.64 -39.04
CA ALA A 10 15.64 37.12 -38.36
C ALA A 10 15.36 35.64 -38.73
N VAL A 11 15.50 35.28 -40.00
CA VAL A 11 15.33 33.89 -40.48
C VAL A 11 16.39 32.97 -39.87
N LEU A 12 17.65 33.39 -39.82
CA LEU A 12 18.74 32.62 -39.19
C LEU A 12 18.51 32.40 -37.68
N LEU A 13 17.97 33.40 -36.97
CA LEU A 13 17.63 33.27 -35.56
C LEU A 13 16.48 32.28 -35.33
N VAL A 14 15.45 32.28 -36.18
CA VAL A 14 14.36 31.29 -36.12
C VAL A 14 14.90 29.88 -36.35
N PHE A 15 15.75 29.68 -37.36
CA PHE A 15 16.36 28.37 -37.60
C PHE A 15 17.26 27.92 -36.45
N ALA A 16 18.04 28.81 -35.86
CA ALA A 16 18.87 28.50 -34.69
C ALA A 16 18.02 28.11 -33.47
N MET A 17 16.92 28.82 -33.20
CA MET A 17 15.98 28.48 -32.14
C MET A 17 15.30 27.13 -32.38
N CYS A 18 14.84 26.84 -33.60
CA CYS A 18 14.28 25.54 -33.94
C CYS A 18 15.30 24.41 -33.78
N ALA A 19 16.55 24.62 -34.22
CA ALA A 19 17.62 23.62 -34.06
C ALA A 19 17.97 23.36 -32.58
N CYS A 20 18.03 24.41 -31.76
CA CYS A 20 18.23 24.27 -30.30
C CYS A 20 17.08 23.50 -29.64
N GLN A 21 15.83 23.73 -30.05
CA GLN A 21 14.68 22.98 -29.53
C GLN A 21 14.71 21.51 -29.94
N VAL A 22 15.07 21.20 -31.19
CA VAL A 22 15.19 19.81 -31.66
C VAL A 22 16.29 19.07 -30.92
N THR A 23 17.49 19.66 -30.84
CA THR A 23 18.63 19.05 -30.13
C THR A 23 18.36 18.85 -28.64
N SER A 24 17.71 19.81 -27.97
CA SER A 24 17.30 19.67 -26.56
C SER A 24 16.27 18.55 -26.37
N ARG A 25 15.31 18.39 -27.27
CA ARG A 25 14.34 17.28 -27.22
C ARG A 25 15.03 15.93 -27.39
N THR A 26 15.96 15.81 -28.35
CA THR A 26 16.71 14.57 -28.58
C THR A 26 17.55 14.19 -27.36
N LEU A 27 18.27 15.15 -26.76
CA LEU A 27 19.07 14.90 -25.56
C LEU A 27 18.20 14.46 -24.36
N ASN A 28 17.04 15.10 -24.17
CA ASN A 28 16.10 14.70 -23.11
C ASN A 28 15.58 13.27 -23.32
N GLN A 29 15.26 12.90 -24.56
CA GLN A 29 14.80 11.56 -24.90
C GLN A 29 15.89 10.50 -24.70
N GLU A 30 17.13 10.77 -25.11
CA GLU A 30 18.28 9.88 -24.86
C GLU A 30 18.52 9.71 -23.36
N THR A 31 18.41 10.79 -22.59
CA THR A 31 18.54 10.76 -21.12
C THR A 31 17.43 9.92 -20.48
N MET A 32 16.16 10.07 -20.90
CA MET A 32 15.07 9.24 -20.37
C MET A 32 15.21 7.77 -20.74
N LEU A 33 15.67 7.46 -21.96
CA LEU A 33 15.92 6.09 -22.37
C LEU A 33 16.98 5.42 -21.49
N GLN A 34 18.08 6.14 -21.19
CA GLN A 34 19.11 5.64 -20.28
C GLN A 34 18.56 5.39 -18.87
N ARG A 35 17.74 6.32 -18.34
CA ARG A 35 17.08 6.15 -17.03
C ARG A 35 16.16 4.95 -17.01
N HIS A 36 15.37 4.73 -18.06
CA HIS A 36 14.50 3.57 -18.19
C HIS A 36 15.30 2.26 -18.19
N GLN A 37 16.41 2.20 -18.93
CA GLN A 37 17.29 1.02 -18.95
C GLN A 37 17.90 0.72 -17.58
N GLN A 38 18.34 1.74 -16.85
CA GLN A 38 18.87 1.59 -15.49
C GLN A 38 17.79 1.12 -14.51
N TRP A 39 16.60 1.73 -14.59
CA TRP A 39 15.45 1.34 -13.79
C TRP A 39 15.01 -0.11 -14.10
N MET A 40 14.99 -0.50 -15.37
CA MET A 40 14.69 -1.89 -15.76
C MET A 40 15.70 -2.86 -15.15
N ALA A 41 17.00 -2.53 -15.19
CA ALA A 41 18.03 -3.36 -14.59
C ALA A 41 17.89 -3.45 -13.05
N GLN A 42 17.54 -2.33 -12.40
CA GLN A 42 17.33 -2.26 -10.95
C GLN A 42 16.16 -3.15 -10.49
N TYR A 43 15.05 -3.15 -11.23
CA TYR A 43 13.83 -3.89 -10.88
C TYR A 43 13.66 -5.20 -11.65
N GLY A 44 14.69 -5.66 -12.37
CA GLY A 44 14.68 -6.92 -13.12
C GLY A 44 13.60 -6.99 -14.21
N ARG A 45 13.28 -5.87 -14.84
CA ARG A 45 12.18 -5.78 -15.82
C ARG A 45 12.58 -6.39 -17.16
N VAL A 46 11.77 -7.33 -17.62
CA VAL A 46 11.86 -7.97 -18.93
C VAL A 46 10.50 -7.90 -19.58
N TYR A 47 10.44 -7.46 -20.83
CA TYR A 47 9.21 -7.36 -21.61
C TYR A 47 9.15 -8.43 -22.68
N ARG A 48 7.94 -8.77 -23.13
CA ARG A 48 7.71 -9.84 -24.10
C ARG A 48 8.33 -9.54 -25.45
N ASP A 49 8.22 -8.29 -25.89
CA ASP A 49 8.66 -7.82 -27.20
C ASP A 49 8.98 -6.31 -27.18
N ASP A 50 9.57 -5.81 -28.27
CA ASP A 50 9.94 -4.40 -28.41
C ASP A 50 8.74 -3.46 -28.41
N VAL A 51 7.55 -3.95 -28.81
CA VAL A 51 6.32 -3.15 -28.83
C VAL A 51 5.85 -2.87 -27.41
N GLU A 52 5.82 -3.89 -26.55
CA GLU A 52 5.56 -3.73 -25.12
C GLU A 52 6.61 -2.85 -24.47
N LYS A 53 7.89 -3.04 -24.78
CA LYS A 53 8.97 -2.22 -24.23
C LYS A 53 8.81 -0.73 -24.59
N GLU A 54 8.44 -0.42 -25.83
CA GLU A 54 8.19 0.97 -26.25
C GLU A 54 6.98 1.57 -25.53
N MET A 55 5.90 0.79 -25.35
CA MET A 55 4.74 1.22 -24.58
C MET A 55 5.11 1.51 -23.10
N ARG A 56 5.83 0.58 -22.46
CA ARG A 56 6.28 0.70 -21.08
C ARG A 56 7.25 1.86 -20.89
N PHE A 57 8.10 2.13 -21.87
CA PHE A 57 8.96 3.31 -21.88
C PHE A 57 8.17 4.63 -21.89
N LYS A 58 7.08 4.71 -22.67
CA LYS A 58 6.21 5.90 -22.69
C LYS A 58 5.52 6.13 -21.35
N ILE A 59 4.99 5.06 -20.76
CA ILE A 59 4.36 5.11 -19.42
C ILE A 59 5.39 5.55 -18.38
N PHE A 60 6.57 4.92 -18.38
CA PHE A 60 7.69 5.28 -17.52
C PHE A 60 8.06 6.75 -17.64
N SER A 61 8.22 7.27 -18.86
CA SER A 61 8.57 8.67 -19.09
C SER A 61 7.52 9.63 -18.51
N ASN A 62 6.24 9.36 -18.76
CA ASN A 62 5.15 10.18 -18.22
C ASN A 62 5.11 10.16 -16.68
N ASN A 63 5.29 8.99 -16.07
CA ASN A 63 5.30 8.86 -14.61
C ASN A 63 6.52 9.55 -13.98
N VAL A 64 7.70 9.46 -14.61
CA VAL A 64 8.90 10.17 -14.17
C VAL A 64 8.69 11.68 -14.22
N GLU A 65 8.11 12.20 -15.30
CA GLU A 65 7.78 13.63 -15.41
C GLU A 65 6.78 14.07 -14.34
N TYR A 66 5.77 13.25 -14.05
CA TYR A 66 4.81 13.49 -12.97
C TYR A 66 5.51 13.60 -11.60
N ILE A 67 6.32 12.60 -11.27
CA ILE A 67 7.06 12.50 -10.00
C ILE A 67 8.00 13.70 -9.82
N GLU A 68 8.72 14.08 -10.87
CA GLU A 68 9.65 15.22 -10.84
C GLU A 68 8.92 16.54 -10.71
N SER A 69 7.84 16.74 -11.46
CA SER A 69 6.98 17.93 -11.35
C SER A 69 6.43 18.09 -9.93
N PHE A 70 5.89 17.01 -9.35
CA PHE A 70 5.40 16.98 -7.98
C PHE A 70 6.50 17.36 -6.98
N ASN A 71 7.66 16.71 -7.06
CA ASN A 71 8.75 16.94 -6.12
C ASN A 71 9.37 18.34 -6.24
N ASN A 72 9.43 18.89 -7.46
CA ASN A 72 9.93 20.23 -7.76
C ASN A 72 8.99 21.34 -7.28
N ALA A 73 7.66 21.09 -7.28
CA ALA A 73 6.71 22.03 -6.68
C ALA A 73 6.98 22.26 -5.20
N GLY A 74 7.48 21.23 -4.50
CA GLY A 74 8.06 21.37 -3.14
C GLY A 74 7.08 21.83 -2.07
N ASN A 75 5.77 21.75 -2.34
CA ASN A 75 4.69 22.30 -1.53
C ASN A 75 3.92 21.24 -0.73
N ARG A 76 4.36 19.97 -0.77
CA ARG A 76 3.77 18.85 -0.04
C ARG A 76 4.76 18.31 1.01
N PRO A 77 4.28 17.80 2.16
CA PRO A 77 5.12 17.27 3.24
C PRO A 77 5.65 15.84 2.98
N TYR A 78 5.39 15.29 1.79
CA TYR A 78 5.87 13.99 1.35
C TYR A 78 6.55 14.08 -0.02
N LYS A 79 7.25 13.01 -0.38
CA LYS A 79 7.95 12.86 -1.66
C LYS A 79 7.47 11.63 -2.41
N LEU A 80 7.54 11.75 -3.73
CA LEU A 80 7.32 10.64 -4.65
C LEU A 80 8.66 10.11 -5.16
N SER A 81 8.70 8.86 -5.60
CA SER A 81 9.90 8.24 -6.18
C SER A 81 9.59 7.39 -7.40
N VAL A 82 10.57 7.24 -8.28
CA VAL A 82 10.54 6.31 -9.40
C VAL A 82 10.74 4.89 -8.87
N ASN A 83 9.68 4.35 -8.26
CA ASN A 83 9.67 3.03 -7.65
C ASN A 83 9.41 1.94 -8.70
N GLN A 84 9.19 0.71 -8.24
CA GLN A 84 8.97 -0.45 -9.12
C GLN A 84 7.70 -0.36 -9.98
N PHE A 85 6.77 0.56 -9.72
CA PHE A 85 5.53 0.72 -10.48
C PHE A 85 5.62 1.78 -11.59
N ALA A 86 6.81 2.34 -11.82
CA ALA A 86 6.98 3.45 -12.75
C ALA A 86 6.59 3.12 -14.20
N ASP A 87 6.59 1.85 -14.63
CA ASP A 87 6.15 1.46 -15.98
C ASP A 87 4.67 1.03 -16.09
N GLN A 88 3.87 1.26 -15.05
CA GLN A 88 2.44 0.95 -15.01
C GLN A 88 1.59 2.21 -15.07
N THR A 89 0.44 2.15 -15.76
CA THR A 89 -0.58 3.18 -15.57
C THR A 89 -1.23 3.01 -14.19
N ASN A 90 -1.94 4.05 -13.73
CA ASN A 90 -2.64 3.96 -12.46
C ASN A 90 -3.76 2.92 -12.49
N GLU A 91 -4.44 2.73 -13.62
CA GLU A 91 -5.45 1.70 -13.81
C GLU A 91 -4.86 0.29 -13.74
N GLU A 92 -3.74 0.04 -14.41
CA GLU A 92 -3.03 -1.24 -14.32
C GLU A 92 -2.56 -1.54 -12.89
N PHE A 93 -2.04 -0.52 -12.21
CA PHE A 93 -1.59 -0.61 -10.83
C PHE A 93 -2.73 -1.01 -9.88
N LYS A 94 -3.88 -0.31 -9.96
CA LYS A 94 -5.06 -0.60 -9.14
C LYS A 94 -5.59 -2.00 -9.39
N ALA A 95 -5.82 -2.35 -10.66
CA ALA A 95 -6.42 -3.63 -11.03
C ALA A 95 -5.62 -4.85 -10.54
N ALA A 96 -4.30 -4.73 -10.40
CA ALA A 96 -3.44 -5.84 -10.02
C ALA A 96 -3.17 -5.95 -8.50
N ARG A 97 -3.58 -4.98 -7.69
CA ARG A 97 -3.13 -4.86 -6.27
C ARG A 97 -4.23 -4.52 -5.29
N ASN A 98 -5.19 -3.72 -5.72
CA ASN A 98 -6.28 -3.25 -4.88
C ASN A 98 -7.37 -4.31 -4.96
N GLY A 99 -7.31 -5.26 -4.01
CA GLY A 99 -8.21 -6.42 -3.94
C GLY A 99 -9.05 -6.43 -2.67
N PHE A 100 -9.21 -5.30 -2.00
CA PHE A 100 -10.16 -5.22 -0.91
C PHE A 100 -11.58 -5.20 -1.48
N LYS A 101 -12.46 -6.04 -0.94
CA LYS A 101 -13.87 -6.04 -1.27
C LYS A 101 -14.67 -5.48 -0.11
N VAL A 102 -15.29 -4.33 -0.35
CA VAL A 102 -16.23 -3.71 0.59
C VAL A 102 -17.47 -4.62 0.74
N PRO A 103 -17.77 -5.15 1.94
CA PRO A 103 -19.03 -5.84 2.17
C PRO A 103 -20.24 -4.96 1.87
N SER A 104 -21.29 -5.56 1.31
CA SER A 104 -22.54 -4.85 0.96
C SER A 104 -23.26 -4.20 2.15
N ASP A 105 -22.86 -4.55 3.38
CA ASP A 105 -23.50 -4.18 4.63
C ASP A 105 -22.53 -3.47 5.62
N LEU A 106 -21.50 -2.79 5.11
CA LEU A 106 -20.47 -2.10 5.93
C LEU A 106 -21.07 -1.26 7.08
N GLU A 107 -22.20 -0.58 6.84
CA GLU A 107 -22.92 0.23 7.85
C GLU A 107 -23.94 -0.54 8.72
N SER A 108 -24.28 -1.78 8.38
CA SER A 108 -25.35 -2.57 9.01
C SER A 108 -24.88 -3.41 10.21
N THR A 109 -23.58 -3.40 10.51
CA THR A 109 -23.07 -4.12 11.68
C THR A 109 -23.52 -3.44 12.98
N ARG A 110 -24.38 -4.15 13.74
CA ARG A 110 -24.74 -3.77 15.12
C ARG A 110 -23.47 -3.48 15.90
N ALA A 111 -23.46 -2.37 16.65
CA ALA A 111 -22.37 -2.01 17.56
C ALA A 111 -21.97 -3.23 18.41
N THR A 112 -20.83 -3.83 18.07
CA THR A 112 -20.20 -4.84 18.90
C THR A 112 -19.52 -4.14 20.08
N PRO A 113 -19.38 -4.79 21.24
CA PRO A 113 -18.58 -4.24 22.32
C PRO A 113 -17.17 -3.92 21.81
N PHE A 114 -16.70 -2.69 22.04
CA PHE A 114 -15.35 -2.28 21.71
C PHE A 114 -14.49 -2.34 22.97
N ARG A 115 -13.66 -3.39 23.12
CA ARG A 115 -12.93 -3.63 24.38
C ARG A 115 -12.00 -2.49 24.81
N TYR A 116 -11.56 -1.66 23.87
CA TYR A 116 -10.64 -0.55 24.14
C TYR A 116 -11.34 0.79 24.38
N GLU A 117 -12.67 0.84 24.48
CA GLU A 117 -13.45 2.06 24.71
C GLU A 117 -12.96 2.85 25.94
N ASN A 118 -12.60 2.14 27.00
CA ASN A 118 -12.15 2.70 28.28
C ASN A 118 -10.63 2.97 28.35
N VAL A 119 -9.88 2.76 27.27
CA VAL A 119 -8.45 3.09 27.22
C VAL A 119 -8.31 4.61 27.15
N THR A 120 -7.92 5.22 28.26
CA THR A 120 -7.80 6.70 28.39
C THR A 120 -6.35 7.17 28.39
N VAL A 121 -5.41 6.33 28.81
CA VAL A 121 -3.98 6.64 28.81
C VAL A 121 -3.35 6.04 27.56
N ILE A 122 -3.18 6.88 26.55
CA ILE A 122 -2.59 6.53 25.26
C ILE A 122 -1.22 7.22 25.16
N PRO A 123 -0.11 6.50 24.88
CA PRO A 123 1.19 7.14 24.69
C PRO A 123 1.14 8.10 23.49
N SER A 124 2.02 9.10 23.44
CA SER A 124 2.07 10.04 22.30
C SER A 124 2.48 9.40 20.98
N SER A 125 3.17 8.25 21.05
CA SER A 125 3.60 7.46 19.90
C SER A 125 3.58 5.97 20.23
N MET A 126 3.27 5.15 19.23
CA MET A 126 3.41 3.69 19.27
C MET A 126 4.10 3.23 17.99
N ASP A 127 5.02 2.27 18.11
CA ASP A 127 5.65 1.59 16.97
C ASP A 127 5.84 0.12 17.33
N TRP A 128 4.94 -0.74 16.84
CA TRP A 128 4.94 -2.17 17.13
C TRP A 128 6.16 -2.89 16.54
N ARG A 129 6.85 -2.30 15.56
CA ARG A 129 8.12 -2.82 15.05
C ARG A 129 9.18 -2.81 16.15
N LYS A 130 9.24 -1.71 16.92
CA LYS A 130 10.15 -1.58 18.07
C LYS A 130 9.78 -2.49 19.25
N LYS A 131 8.55 -3.01 19.27
CA LYS A 131 8.07 -4.01 20.25
C LYS A 131 8.26 -5.45 19.78
N GLY A 132 8.79 -5.65 18.57
CA GLY A 132 8.99 -6.97 17.98
C GLY A 132 7.70 -7.64 17.53
N ALA A 133 6.61 -6.90 17.36
CA ALA A 133 5.29 -7.42 17.01
C ALA A 133 4.93 -7.21 15.52
N VAL A 134 5.95 -7.07 14.66
CA VAL A 134 5.78 -6.83 13.21
C VAL A 134 6.85 -7.63 12.47
N THR A 135 6.42 -8.52 11.57
CA THR A 135 7.30 -9.26 10.65
C THR A 135 7.86 -8.34 9.55
N PRO A 136 8.91 -8.75 8.81
CA PRO A 136 9.36 -8.04 7.62
C PRO A 136 8.22 -7.74 6.63
N VAL A 137 8.38 -6.69 5.82
CA VAL A 137 7.44 -6.38 4.74
C VAL A 137 7.52 -7.47 3.68
N LYS A 138 6.35 -7.94 3.24
CA LYS A 138 6.18 -8.93 2.17
C LYS A 138 5.65 -8.25 0.89
N ASP A 139 5.55 -8.99 -0.21
CA ASP A 139 5.07 -8.51 -1.50
C ASP A 139 3.97 -9.43 -2.04
N GLN A 140 2.76 -8.87 -2.22
CA GLN A 140 1.60 -9.59 -2.77
C GLN A 140 1.68 -9.81 -4.28
N GLY A 141 2.66 -9.24 -4.98
CA GLY A 141 2.81 -9.42 -6.42
C GLY A 141 1.61 -8.91 -7.20
N GLN A 142 1.12 -9.68 -8.18
CA GLN A 142 0.01 -9.32 -9.07
C GLN A 142 -1.33 -9.96 -8.65
N CYS A 143 -1.50 -10.20 -7.35
CA CYS A 143 -2.68 -10.82 -6.77
C CYS A 143 -3.35 -9.82 -5.83
N GLY A 144 -4.68 -9.64 -5.96
CA GLY A 144 -5.52 -8.79 -5.09
C GLY A 144 -5.73 -9.38 -3.69
N SER A 145 -4.65 -9.80 -3.03
CA SER A 145 -4.67 -10.50 -1.74
C SER A 145 -4.30 -9.61 -0.55
N CYS A 146 -4.33 -8.27 -0.72
CA CYS A 146 -4.04 -7.31 0.34
C CYS A 146 -4.84 -7.57 1.63
N TRP A 147 -6.08 -8.04 1.49
CA TRP A 147 -6.93 -8.47 2.60
C TRP A 147 -6.27 -9.58 3.44
N ALA A 148 -5.73 -10.63 2.80
CA ALA A 148 -5.03 -11.72 3.47
C ALA A 148 -3.74 -11.23 4.15
N PHE A 149 -2.96 -10.36 3.50
CA PHE A 149 -1.76 -9.76 4.10
C PHE A 149 -2.09 -8.92 5.33
N SER A 150 -3.16 -8.13 5.29
CA SER A 150 -3.59 -7.34 6.45
C SER A 150 -4.04 -8.23 7.60
N THR A 151 -4.89 -9.22 7.33
CA THR A 151 -5.34 -10.22 8.32
C THR A 151 -4.16 -10.93 8.98
N ILE A 152 -3.20 -11.39 8.18
CA ILE A 152 -2.02 -12.08 8.68
C ILE A 152 -1.14 -11.14 9.51
N ALA A 153 -0.83 -9.94 9.04
CA ALA A 153 0.01 -9.01 9.78
C ALA A 153 -0.58 -8.62 11.16
N ALA A 154 -1.89 -8.44 11.27
CA ALA A 154 -2.56 -8.24 12.56
C ALA A 154 -2.52 -9.50 13.44
N THR A 155 -2.68 -10.69 12.84
CA THR A 155 -2.60 -11.99 13.54
C THR A 155 -1.20 -12.29 14.08
N GLU A 156 -0.16 -11.99 13.30
CA GLU A 156 1.24 -12.10 13.71
C GLU A 156 1.53 -11.19 14.90
N GLY A 157 1.01 -9.95 14.86
CA GLY A 157 1.13 -8.97 15.93
C GLY A 157 0.51 -9.45 17.23
N ILE A 158 -0.76 -9.87 17.23
CA ILE A 158 -1.42 -10.36 18.44
C ILE A 158 -0.79 -11.66 18.95
N THR A 159 -0.30 -12.52 18.05
CA THR A 159 0.42 -13.75 18.42
C THR A 159 1.69 -13.41 19.19
N GLN A 160 2.46 -12.43 18.73
CA GLN A 160 3.65 -11.99 19.44
C GLN A 160 3.30 -11.40 20.80
N ILE A 161 2.28 -10.54 20.87
CA ILE A 161 1.89 -9.86 22.11
C ILE A 161 1.46 -10.86 23.19
N THR A 162 0.75 -11.92 22.80
CA THR A 162 0.19 -12.91 23.74
C THR A 162 1.15 -14.05 24.07
N THR A 163 2.02 -14.44 23.14
CA THR A 163 2.90 -15.62 23.31
C THR A 163 4.38 -15.27 23.48
N GLY A 164 4.77 -14.03 23.18
CA GLY A 164 6.16 -13.58 23.11
C GLY A 164 6.92 -14.06 21.87
N LYS A 165 6.27 -14.74 20.93
CA LYS A 165 6.90 -15.29 19.71
C LYS A 165 6.36 -14.59 18.47
N LEU A 166 7.25 -13.92 17.74
CA LEU A 166 6.94 -13.44 16.39
C LEU A 166 7.12 -14.59 15.40
N ILE A 167 6.03 -14.96 14.73
CA ILE A 167 5.99 -16.06 13.75
C ILE A 167 5.53 -15.46 12.43
N SER A 168 6.22 -15.75 11.33
CA SER A 168 5.73 -15.40 9.99
C SER A 168 4.65 -16.40 9.58
N LEU A 169 3.43 -15.93 9.39
CA LEU A 169 2.26 -16.77 9.08
C LEU A 169 1.94 -16.73 7.58
N SER A 170 1.13 -17.68 7.10
CA SER A 170 0.84 -17.87 5.68
C SER A 170 -0.37 -17.06 5.22
N GLU A 171 -0.16 -16.12 4.29
CA GLU A 171 -1.26 -15.51 3.54
C GLU A 171 -1.88 -16.49 2.53
N GLN A 172 -1.06 -17.36 1.94
CA GLN A 172 -1.52 -18.29 0.91
C GLN A 172 -2.56 -19.28 1.43
N GLU A 173 -2.44 -19.73 2.68
CA GLU A 173 -3.44 -20.62 3.26
C GLU A 173 -4.82 -19.94 3.28
N ILE A 174 -4.91 -18.65 3.61
CA ILE A 174 -6.19 -17.94 3.57
C ILE A 174 -6.66 -17.73 2.13
N VAL A 175 -5.77 -17.36 1.20
CA VAL A 175 -6.08 -17.23 -0.24
C VAL A 175 -6.66 -18.53 -0.81
N ASP A 176 -6.07 -19.68 -0.48
CA ASP A 176 -6.44 -20.98 -1.03
C ASP A 176 -7.61 -21.64 -0.31
N CYS A 177 -7.74 -21.45 1.00
CA CYS A 177 -8.66 -22.24 1.84
C CYS A 177 -9.87 -21.46 2.35
N ASP A 178 -9.83 -20.14 2.41
CA ASP A 178 -11.02 -19.36 2.75
C ASP A 178 -11.97 -19.26 1.55
N LYS A 179 -12.84 -20.27 1.45
CA LYS A 179 -13.88 -20.37 0.41
C LYS A 179 -15.28 -20.26 1.00
N THR A 180 -15.40 -19.87 2.27
CA THR A 180 -16.68 -19.92 3.00
C THR A 180 -17.47 -18.62 2.96
N SER A 181 -16.85 -17.55 2.44
CA SER A 181 -17.32 -16.17 2.41
C SER A 181 -17.38 -15.63 0.97
N GLU A 182 -17.51 -14.31 0.81
CA GLU A 182 -17.40 -13.58 -0.45
C GLU A 182 -15.93 -13.47 -0.96
N ASP A 183 -14.97 -14.03 -0.22
CA ASP A 183 -13.56 -14.02 -0.59
C ASP A 183 -13.29 -14.86 -1.84
N GLN A 184 -12.54 -14.29 -2.77
CA GLN A 184 -12.23 -14.89 -4.06
C GLN A 184 -10.72 -14.87 -4.31
N GLY A 185 -9.92 -15.09 -3.26
CA GLY A 185 -8.48 -15.19 -3.36
C GLY A 185 -7.84 -13.95 -3.99
N CYS A 186 -7.25 -14.09 -5.18
CA CYS A 186 -6.64 -12.98 -5.92
C CYS A 186 -7.62 -11.98 -6.51
N GLU A 187 -8.90 -12.35 -6.67
CA GLU A 187 -9.97 -11.43 -7.08
C GLU A 187 -10.51 -10.59 -5.91
N GLY A 188 -9.92 -10.76 -4.73
CA GLY A 188 -10.16 -9.91 -3.57
C GLY A 188 -11.03 -10.53 -2.48
N GLY A 189 -11.00 -9.91 -1.32
CA GLY A 189 -11.62 -10.40 -0.09
C GLY A 189 -11.65 -9.38 1.05
N TYR A 190 -12.01 -9.84 2.25
CA TYR A 190 -12.29 -9.04 3.44
C TYR A 190 -11.52 -9.55 4.67
N MET A 191 -10.98 -8.65 5.50
CA MET A 191 -10.07 -9.05 6.57
C MET A 191 -10.75 -9.90 7.66
N GLU A 192 -11.99 -9.56 7.99
CA GLU A 192 -12.82 -10.21 8.99
C GLU A 192 -13.15 -11.66 8.63
N ASP A 193 -13.40 -11.92 7.36
CA ASP A 193 -13.63 -13.27 6.86
C ASP A 193 -12.36 -14.11 7.06
N GLY A 194 -11.18 -13.54 6.74
CA GLY A 194 -9.90 -14.14 7.07
C GLY A 194 -9.69 -14.41 8.57
N PHE A 195 -10.09 -13.50 9.48
CA PHE A 195 -10.04 -13.75 10.92
C PHE A 195 -11.02 -14.86 11.34
N GLU A 196 -12.21 -14.90 10.75
CA GLU A 196 -13.21 -15.92 10.99
C GLU A 196 -12.72 -17.29 10.51
N PHE A 197 -12.08 -17.36 9.35
CA PHE A 197 -11.41 -18.55 8.83
C PHE A 197 -10.39 -19.07 9.83
N ILE A 198 -9.43 -18.24 10.28
CA ILE A 198 -8.40 -18.69 11.25
C ILE A 198 -9.05 -19.24 12.53
N THR A 199 -10.13 -18.59 12.99
CA THR A 199 -10.87 -19.01 14.19
C THR A 199 -11.54 -20.37 13.98
N LYS A 200 -12.30 -20.54 12.89
CA LYS A 200 -13.00 -21.79 12.53
C LYS A 200 -12.03 -22.92 12.26
N ASN A 201 -10.92 -22.61 11.60
CA ASN A 201 -9.86 -23.55 11.26
C ASN A 201 -8.99 -23.92 12.47
N LYS A 202 -9.18 -23.23 13.60
CA LYS A 202 -8.45 -23.41 14.87
C LYS A 202 -6.98 -23.05 14.77
N GLY A 203 -6.64 -22.17 13.82
CA GLY A 203 -5.31 -21.63 13.61
C GLY A 203 -4.88 -21.61 12.14
N ILE A 204 -3.65 -21.16 11.92
CA ILE A 204 -3.04 -20.91 10.62
C ILE A 204 -1.60 -21.42 10.61
N ASN A 205 -1.11 -21.85 9.46
CA ASN A 205 0.25 -22.32 9.24
C ASN A 205 1.24 -21.13 9.15
N THR A 206 2.52 -21.46 9.22
CA THR A 206 3.63 -20.54 8.94
C THR A 206 3.76 -20.26 7.45
N GLU A 207 4.34 -19.11 7.10
CA GLU A 207 4.79 -18.81 5.73
C GLU A 207 5.66 -19.93 5.16
N ALA A 208 6.58 -20.48 5.94
CA ALA A 208 7.48 -21.54 5.47
C ALA A 208 6.75 -22.89 5.22
N GLY A 209 5.66 -23.15 5.94
CA GLY A 209 4.86 -24.37 5.81
C GLY A 209 3.85 -24.29 4.66
N TYR A 210 3.34 -23.09 4.37
CA TYR A 210 2.45 -22.85 3.23
C TYR A 210 2.87 -21.55 2.52
N PRO A 211 3.90 -21.59 1.65
CA PRO A 211 4.50 -20.39 1.07
C PRO A 211 3.58 -19.63 0.13
N TYR A 212 3.74 -18.30 0.09
CA TYR A 212 3.04 -17.43 -0.84
C TYR A 212 3.48 -17.61 -2.30
N THR A 213 2.49 -17.69 -3.19
CA THR A 213 2.68 -17.97 -4.63
C THR A 213 2.13 -16.88 -5.54
N ALA A 214 1.49 -15.84 -4.99
CA ALA A 214 0.89 -14.74 -5.74
C ALA A 214 -0.13 -15.16 -6.80
N ALA A 215 -0.84 -16.27 -6.56
CA ALA A 215 -1.87 -16.81 -7.42
C ALA A 215 -2.88 -17.62 -6.59
N ASP A 216 -4.07 -17.85 -7.15
CA ASP A 216 -5.03 -18.77 -6.58
C ASP A 216 -4.55 -20.21 -6.71
N GLY A 217 -4.51 -20.91 -5.58
CA GLY A 217 -4.27 -22.33 -5.49
C GLY A 217 -5.52 -23.11 -5.08
N THR A 218 -5.38 -24.43 -5.06
CA THR A 218 -6.33 -25.29 -4.37
C THR A 218 -5.87 -25.48 -2.94
N CYS A 219 -6.78 -25.34 -1.97
CA CYS A 219 -6.47 -25.58 -0.56
C CYS A 219 -5.76 -26.92 -0.33
N ASN A 220 -4.50 -26.85 0.09
CA ASN A 220 -3.72 -28.03 0.43
C ASN A 220 -4.03 -28.46 1.86
N THR A 221 -5.01 -29.36 2.01
CA THR A 221 -5.51 -29.84 3.31
C THR A 221 -4.43 -30.43 4.23
N LYS A 222 -3.32 -30.93 3.66
CA LYS A 222 -2.20 -31.44 4.46
C LYS A 222 -1.42 -30.29 5.10
N GLU A 223 -1.04 -29.28 4.32
CA GLU A 223 -0.34 -28.11 4.86
C GLU A 223 -1.27 -27.29 5.74
N GLU A 224 -2.53 -27.14 5.32
CA GLU A 224 -3.58 -26.53 6.12
C GLU A 224 -3.67 -27.21 7.50
N SER A 225 -3.57 -28.53 7.64
CA SER A 225 -3.69 -29.18 8.96
C SER A 225 -2.62 -28.79 10.00
N VAL A 226 -1.56 -28.06 9.62
CA VAL A 226 -0.49 -27.57 10.51
C VAL A 226 -0.85 -26.20 11.07
N ARG A 227 -0.99 -26.11 12.41
CA ARG A 227 -1.40 -24.89 13.13
C ARG A 227 -0.23 -24.30 13.91
N ALA A 228 0.29 -23.16 13.44
CA ALA A 228 1.42 -22.46 14.05
C ALA A 228 0.98 -21.34 15.02
N ALA A 229 -0.13 -20.67 14.70
CA ALA A 229 -0.76 -19.65 15.54
C ALA A 229 -2.27 -19.79 15.51
N LYS A 230 -2.97 -19.24 16.51
CA LYS A 230 -4.43 -19.25 16.59
C LYS A 230 -4.93 -17.95 17.22
N ILE A 231 -6.16 -17.59 16.88
CA ILE A 231 -6.92 -16.49 17.47
C ILE A 231 -8.27 -17.03 17.95
N SER A 232 -8.93 -16.33 18.87
CA SER A 232 -10.24 -16.69 19.42
C SER A 232 -11.42 -16.02 18.69
N GLY A 233 -11.13 -15.01 17.88
CA GLY A 233 -12.12 -14.23 17.12
C GLY A 233 -11.52 -12.90 16.67
N TYR A 234 -12.38 -11.91 16.42
CA TYR A 234 -11.99 -10.54 16.10
C TYR A 234 -12.99 -9.54 16.69
N GLU A 235 -12.58 -8.28 16.78
CA GLU A 235 -13.45 -7.14 17.09
C GLU A 235 -13.29 -6.06 16.02
N LYS A 236 -14.38 -5.35 15.72
CA LYS A 236 -14.36 -4.17 14.86
C LYS A 236 -14.13 -2.92 15.68
N VAL A 237 -13.40 -1.97 15.12
CA VAL A 237 -13.28 -0.62 15.66
C VAL A 237 -14.54 0.17 15.28
N PRO A 238 -15.08 1.03 16.17
CA PRO A 238 -16.14 1.97 15.83
C PRO A 238 -15.82 2.76 14.54
N VAL A 239 -16.71 2.64 13.55
CA VAL A 239 -16.63 3.28 12.24
C VAL A 239 -16.53 4.80 12.38
N ASN A 240 -15.73 5.43 11.51
CA ASN A 240 -15.52 6.88 11.42
C ASN A 240 -15.00 7.50 12.72
N SER A 241 -14.06 6.83 13.37
CA SER A 241 -13.48 7.26 14.64
C SER A 241 -11.97 7.01 14.72
N GLU A 242 -11.16 7.98 14.29
CA GLU A 242 -9.71 7.97 14.51
C GLU A 242 -9.34 7.85 16.00
N LYS A 243 -10.20 8.34 16.90
CA LYS A 243 -10.03 8.16 18.34
C LYS A 243 -10.11 6.68 18.75
N ALA A 244 -11.12 5.97 18.26
CA ALA A 244 -11.27 4.55 18.58
C ALA A 244 -10.18 3.71 17.91
N LEU A 245 -9.82 4.04 16.67
CA LEU A 245 -8.68 3.43 15.99
C LEU A 245 -7.38 3.65 16.79
N LEU A 246 -7.18 4.85 17.34
CA LEU A 246 -6.01 5.16 18.16
C LEU A 246 -5.96 4.31 19.42
N GLN A 247 -7.10 4.13 20.09
CA GLN A 247 -7.23 3.26 21.25
C GLN A 247 -6.86 1.81 20.92
N ALA A 248 -7.29 1.30 19.76
CA ALA A 248 -6.96 -0.05 19.30
C ALA A 248 -5.49 -0.20 18.93
N VAL A 249 -4.94 0.70 18.09
CA VAL A 249 -3.55 0.67 17.64
C VAL A 249 -2.57 0.85 18.80
N ALA A 250 -2.97 1.54 19.87
CA ALA A 250 -2.16 1.64 21.10
C ALA A 250 -2.00 0.29 21.84
N ASN A 251 -2.82 -0.71 21.56
CA ASN A 251 -2.84 -2.00 22.25
C ASN A 251 -2.40 -3.18 21.37
N GLN A 252 -2.54 -3.09 20.05
CA GLN A 252 -2.04 -4.08 19.09
C GLN A 252 -2.02 -3.53 17.65
N PRO A 253 -1.36 -4.19 16.68
CA PRO A 253 -1.57 -3.92 15.25
C PRO A 253 -3.03 -4.16 14.83
N VAL A 254 -3.55 -3.31 13.94
CA VAL A 254 -4.95 -3.30 13.50
C VAL A 254 -5.01 -3.35 11.97
N SER A 255 -5.84 -4.23 11.41
CA SER A 255 -6.18 -4.20 9.98
C SER A 255 -7.05 -2.99 9.70
N VAL A 256 -6.72 -2.22 8.66
CA VAL A 256 -7.48 -1.06 8.22
C VAL A 256 -7.63 -1.08 6.70
N SER A 257 -8.75 -0.57 6.22
CA SER A 257 -9.01 -0.39 4.79
C SER A 257 -8.81 1.07 4.41
N ILE A 258 -8.24 1.31 3.23
CA ILE A 258 -7.99 2.66 2.69
C ILE A 258 -8.33 2.72 1.20
N ASP A 259 -8.56 3.93 0.70
CA ASP A 259 -8.46 4.24 -0.73
C ASP A 259 -6.98 4.46 -1.09
N ALA A 260 -6.40 3.50 -1.81
CA ALA A 260 -5.03 3.54 -2.31
C ALA A 260 -4.98 3.77 -3.84
N SER A 261 -6.04 4.30 -4.43
CA SER A 261 -6.21 4.45 -5.88
C SER A 261 -5.40 5.60 -6.49
N GLY A 262 -4.99 6.59 -5.68
CA GLY A 262 -4.33 7.80 -6.15
C GLY A 262 -2.91 7.60 -6.73
N ALA A 263 -2.55 8.38 -7.75
CA ALA A 263 -1.21 8.35 -8.35
C ALA A 263 -0.10 8.74 -7.34
N ASP A 264 -0.38 9.67 -6.41
CA ASP A 264 0.55 10.01 -5.34
C ASP A 264 0.81 8.82 -4.41
N PHE A 265 -0.22 8.01 -4.14
CA PHE A 265 -0.07 6.80 -3.33
C PHE A 265 0.77 5.75 -4.06
N GLN A 266 0.51 5.54 -5.36
CA GLN A 266 1.29 4.64 -6.21
C GLN A 266 2.80 4.94 -6.15
N PHE A 267 3.18 6.22 -6.15
CA PHE A 267 4.58 6.65 -6.17
C PHE A 267 5.14 7.12 -4.83
N TYR A 268 4.38 7.01 -3.74
CA TYR A 268 4.81 7.45 -2.43
C TYR A 268 6.19 6.88 -2.06
N SER A 269 7.02 7.73 -1.43
CA SER A 269 8.38 7.38 -1.00
C SER A 269 8.61 7.66 0.48
N SER A 270 8.33 8.88 0.95
CA SER A 270 8.64 9.28 2.32
C SER A 270 7.89 10.53 2.75
N GLY A 271 7.89 10.83 4.05
CA GLY A 271 7.20 11.96 4.65
C GLY A 271 5.77 11.62 5.08
N VAL A 272 5.06 12.58 5.68
CA VAL A 272 3.66 12.37 6.05
C VAL A 272 2.81 12.58 4.81
N PHE A 273 2.14 11.52 4.37
CA PHE A 273 1.22 11.55 3.25
C PHE A 273 -0.02 12.36 3.61
N THR A 274 -0.23 13.43 2.84
CA THR A 274 -1.40 14.33 2.88
C THR A 274 -1.99 14.48 1.48
N GLY A 275 -1.82 13.43 0.66
CA GLY A 275 -2.22 13.43 -0.74
C GLY A 275 -3.73 13.30 -0.91
N ASP A 276 -4.20 13.67 -2.10
CA ASP A 276 -5.62 13.58 -2.42
C ASP A 276 -6.01 12.11 -2.66
N CYS A 277 -7.00 11.65 -1.92
CA CYS A 277 -7.61 10.32 -2.00
C CYS A 277 -9.10 10.45 -1.65
N GLY A 278 -9.92 9.53 -2.16
CA GLY A 278 -11.32 9.43 -1.81
C GLY A 278 -11.53 8.56 -0.57
N THR A 279 -12.72 7.96 -0.51
CA THR A 279 -13.13 7.03 0.54
C THR A 279 -13.69 5.73 -0.05
N ASP A 280 -13.44 5.50 -1.35
CA ASP A 280 -13.80 4.28 -2.05
C ASP A 280 -12.74 3.23 -1.71
N LEU A 281 -12.90 2.59 -0.55
CA LEU A 281 -11.92 1.67 0.02
C LEU A 281 -11.62 0.52 -0.95
N ASP A 282 -10.35 0.33 -1.29
CA ASP A 282 -9.90 -0.64 -2.29
C ASP A 282 -8.65 -1.42 -1.89
N HIS A 283 -8.04 -1.09 -0.75
CA HIS A 283 -6.81 -1.72 -0.28
C HIS A 283 -6.79 -1.98 1.22
N GLY A 284 -6.39 -3.20 1.60
CA GLY A 284 -6.24 -3.64 3.00
C GLY A 284 -4.79 -3.53 3.46
N VAL A 285 -4.56 -2.82 4.57
CA VAL A 285 -3.22 -2.56 5.14
C VAL A 285 -3.26 -2.65 6.67
N THR A 286 -2.10 -2.65 7.33
CA THR A 286 -2.06 -2.77 8.79
C THR A 286 -1.52 -1.52 9.45
N ALA A 287 -2.31 -0.88 10.30
CA ALA A 287 -1.84 0.16 11.21
C ALA A 287 -1.01 -0.48 12.32
N VAL A 288 0.31 -0.28 12.27
CA VAL A 288 1.30 -0.84 13.22
C VAL A 288 1.85 0.20 14.19
N GLY A 289 1.26 1.39 14.20
CA GLY A 289 1.66 2.46 15.09
C GLY A 289 1.10 3.81 14.70
N TYR A 290 1.58 4.82 15.41
CA TYR A 290 1.28 6.23 15.17
C TYR A 290 2.35 7.08 15.86
N GLY A 291 2.44 8.33 15.46
CA GLY A 291 3.37 9.26 16.08
C GLY A 291 3.00 10.71 15.84
N ILE A 292 3.97 11.55 16.13
CA ILE A 292 3.98 13.00 15.91
C ILE A 292 5.38 13.33 15.40
N THR A 293 5.47 14.04 14.28
CA THR A 293 6.73 14.57 13.74
C THR A 293 7.21 15.76 14.56
N ASP A 294 8.45 16.21 14.32
CA ASP A 294 9.04 17.34 15.06
C ASP A 294 8.28 18.66 14.87
N ASP A 295 7.59 18.84 13.74
CA ASP A 295 6.74 19.99 13.44
C ASP A 295 5.31 19.87 14.00
N GLY A 296 5.01 18.77 14.71
CA GLY A 296 3.72 18.54 15.35
C GLY A 296 2.69 17.78 14.51
N THR A 297 3.02 17.40 13.27
CA THR A 297 2.13 16.63 12.39
C THR A 297 1.91 15.22 12.94
N LYS A 298 0.66 14.87 13.22
CA LYS A 298 0.29 13.52 13.69
C LYS A 298 0.17 12.59 12.50
N TYR A 299 0.60 11.34 12.68
CA TYR A 299 0.50 10.34 11.63
C TYR A 299 0.13 8.95 12.14
N TRP A 300 -0.46 8.14 11.28
CA TRP A 300 -0.54 6.68 11.36
C TRP A 300 0.70 6.07 10.71
N LEU A 301 1.29 5.06 11.35
CA LEU A 301 2.35 4.25 10.75
C LEU A 301 1.71 2.98 10.19
N VAL A 302 1.70 2.86 8.86
CA VAL A 302 0.97 1.80 8.16
C VAL A 302 1.95 0.90 7.42
N LYS A 303 1.83 -0.42 7.64
CA LYS A 303 2.55 -1.47 6.92
C LYS A 303 1.78 -1.82 5.65
N ASN A 304 2.46 -1.76 4.50
CA ASN A 304 1.89 -2.16 3.21
C ASN A 304 2.39 -3.56 2.80
N SER A 305 1.85 -4.11 1.71
CA SER A 305 2.11 -5.44 1.16
C SER A 305 2.71 -5.41 -0.25
N TRP A 306 3.41 -4.33 -0.60
CA TRP A 306 3.98 -4.11 -1.95
C TRP A 306 5.51 -4.20 -1.98
N GLY A 307 6.10 -4.92 -1.02
CA GLY A 307 7.55 -5.04 -0.90
C GLY A 307 8.22 -3.81 -0.29
N ALA A 308 9.46 -4.00 0.16
CA ALA A 308 10.23 -2.96 0.85
C ALA A 308 10.75 -1.84 -0.08
N SER A 309 10.68 -2.04 -1.40
CA SER A 309 11.06 -1.06 -2.43
C SER A 309 10.02 0.04 -2.66
N TRP A 310 8.81 -0.12 -2.13
CA TRP A 310 7.76 0.90 -2.15
C TRP A 310 7.74 1.68 -0.83
N GLY A 311 7.43 2.98 -0.89
CA GLY A 311 7.32 3.82 0.30
C GLY A 311 8.60 3.89 1.13
N ASP A 312 8.44 4.10 2.43
CA ASP A 312 9.55 4.12 3.38
C ASP A 312 9.80 2.69 3.87
N ASN A 313 10.57 1.94 3.08
CA ASN A 313 10.89 0.53 3.36
C ASN A 313 9.63 -0.35 3.49
N GLY A 314 8.61 -0.09 2.68
CA GLY A 314 7.33 -0.80 2.68
C GLY A 314 6.27 -0.22 3.63
N TYR A 315 6.54 0.93 4.24
CA TYR A 315 5.62 1.63 5.13
C TYR A 315 5.23 2.99 4.57
N ILE A 316 4.10 3.51 5.04
CA ILE A 316 3.63 4.88 4.80
C ILE A 316 3.25 5.53 6.12
N MET A 317 3.58 6.82 6.26
CA MET A 317 3.05 7.67 7.32
C MET A 317 1.85 8.41 6.75
N MET A 318 0.63 8.12 7.19
CA MET A 318 -0.58 8.82 6.72
C MET A 318 -0.99 9.86 7.75
N GLU A 319 -1.38 11.06 7.33
CA GLU A 319 -1.84 12.10 8.25
C GLU A 319 -2.99 11.59 9.13
N ARG A 320 -2.93 11.93 10.42
CA ARG A 320 -3.88 11.53 11.45
C ARG A 320 -4.48 12.75 12.11
N ASP A 321 -5.68 12.62 12.65
CA ASP A 321 -6.42 13.69 13.33
C ASP A 321 -6.85 14.78 12.33
N VAL A 322 -7.32 14.32 11.16
CA VAL A 322 -7.84 15.19 10.11
C VAL A 322 -9.31 15.56 10.40
N SER A 323 -9.83 16.57 9.72
CA SER A 323 -11.21 17.02 9.97
C SER A 323 -12.29 16.03 9.52
N ALA A 324 -11.98 15.17 8.54
CA ALA A 324 -12.88 14.15 8.04
C ALA A 324 -12.99 13.01 9.07
N LYS A 325 -14.21 12.56 9.38
CA LYS A 325 -14.43 11.53 10.40
C LYS A 325 -13.97 10.16 9.92
N GLU A 326 -14.02 9.97 8.61
CA GLU A 326 -13.54 8.83 7.85
C GLU A 326 -12.01 8.68 7.96
N GLY A 327 -11.29 9.74 8.40
CA GLY A 327 -9.84 9.81 8.35
C GLY A 327 -9.33 10.02 6.92
N LEU A 328 -8.03 10.29 6.77
CA LEU A 328 -7.42 10.44 5.45
C LEU A 328 -7.52 9.11 4.68
N CYS A 329 -8.00 9.17 3.44
CA CYS A 329 -8.25 8.01 2.57
C CYS A 329 -9.22 6.97 3.16
N GLY A 330 -10.11 7.36 4.09
CA GLY A 330 -11.06 6.45 4.71
C GLY A 330 -10.49 5.50 5.75
N ILE A 331 -9.25 5.73 6.23
CA ILE A 331 -8.54 4.82 7.17
C ILE A 331 -9.32 4.47 8.45
N ALA A 332 -10.29 5.29 8.87
CA ALA A 332 -11.11 5.06 10.05
C ALA A 332 -12.51 4.50 9.73
N MET A 333 -12.83 4.22 8.47
CA MET A 333 -14.15 3.71 8.05
C MET A 333 -14.32 2.22 8.33
N ASP A 334 -13.28 1.42 8.11
CA ASP A 334 -13.31 -0.03 8.26
C ASP A 334 -11.98 -0.50 8.88
N SER A 335 -12.07 -0.99 10.11
CA SER A 335 -10.91 -1.45 10.85
C SER A 335 -11.29 -2.54 11.83
N SER A 336 -10.44 -3.56 11.94
CA SER A 336 -10.66 -4.69 12.81
C SER A 336 -9.35 -5.30 13.27
N TYR A 337 -9.42 -6.05 14.37
CA TYR A 337 -8.26 -6.68 14.94
C TYR A 337 -8.63 -8.04 15.56
N PRO A 338 -7.71 -9.02 15.48
CA PRO A 338 -7.93 -10.33 16.06
C PRO A 338 -7.87 -10.27 17.59
N THR A 339 -8.63 -11.14 18.24
CA THR A 339 -8.58 -11.40 19.68
C THR A 339 -7.94 -12.76 19.95
N ALA A 340 -7.16 -12.89 21.02
CA ALA A 340 -6.44 -14.11 21.37
C ALA A 340 -6.52 -14.43 22.86
#